data_AF-A0A2V7NV25-F1
#
_entry.id   AF-A0A2V7NV25-F1
#
_cell.length_a   1.000
_cell.length_b   1.000
_cell.length_c   1.000
_cell.angle_alpha   90.00
_cell.angle_beta   90.00
_cell.angle_gamma   90.00
#
_symmetry.space_group_name_H-M   'P 1'
#
loop_
_entity.id
_entity.type
_entity.pdbx_description
1 polymer ?
#
loop_
_entity_poly.entity_id
_entity_poly.type
_entity_poly.pdbx_seq_one_letter_code
_entity_poly.pdbx_strand_id
1 'polypeptide(L)'
;MTGLSALWLPILLSSVIVFVVSSAIHMASPWHKSDYPKVPNEDRVRDALRALAIPPGDYMIPRPSSREEMRSPEFAAKVKQGPVMMMTVMPNGPMAMGRSLILWFLYAVVVGCFA
;
A
#
# COMPACT_ATOMS: atom_id res chain seq x y z
N MET A 1 32.84 28.77 10.24
CA MET A 1 31.68 28.04 9.70
C MET A 1 31.92 26.56 9.93
N THR A 2 31.00 25.84 10.57
CA THR A 2 31.10 24.38 10.73
C THR A 2 30.71 23.70 9.41
N GLY A 3 31.60 22.88 8.86
CA GLY A 3 31.27 22.08 7.68
C GLY A 3 30.31 20.94 8.01
N LEU A 4 29.51 20.49 7.04
CA LEU A 4 28.61 19.34 7.20
C LEU A 4 29.33 18.08 7.69
N SER A 5 30.60 17.93 7.30
CA SER A 5 31.47 16.85 7.79
C SER A 5 31.66 16.85 9.31
N ALA A 6 31.49 17.97 10.00
CA ALA A 6 31.53 18.02 11.47
C ALA A 6 30.26 17.45 12.12
N LEU A 7 29.16 17.33 11.37
CA LEU A 7 27.84 16.91 11.85
C LEU A 7 27.50 15.45 11.52
N TRP A 8 28.45 14.67 10.99
CA TRP A 8 28.19 13.28 10.57
C TRP A 8 27.59 12.41 11.70
N LEU A 9 28.12 12.55 12.92
CA LEU A 9 27.67 11.79 14.08
C LEU A 9 26.25 12.17 14.53
N PRO A 10 25.93 13.46 14.77
CA PRO A 10 24.57 13.85 15.11
C PRO A 10 23.55 13.54 14.00
N ILE A 11 23.93 13.61 12.72
CA ILE A 11 23.07 13.23 11.59
C ILE A 11 22.75 11.73 11.64
N LEU A 12 23.78 10.89 11.75
CA LEU A 12 23.60 9.44 11.78
C LEU A 12 22.78 9.00 13.00
N LEU A 13 23.09 9.54 14.17
CA LEU A 13 22.38 9.23 15.40
C LEU A 13 20.91 9.64 15.32
N SER A 14 20.63 10.86 14.84
CA SER A 14 19.25 11.33 14.65
C SER A 14 18.50 10.47 13.64
N SER A 15 19.14 10.07 12.55
CA SER A 15 18.54 9.20 11.52
C SER A 15 18.15 7.83 12.08
N VAL A 16 19.01 7.23 12.91
CA VAL A 16 18.70 5.97 13.62
C VAL A 16 17.51 6.15 14.56
N ILE A 17 17.50 7.22 15.36
CA ILE A 17 16.40 7.49 16.30
C ILE A 17 15.09 7.68 15.55
N VAL A 18 15.07 8.52 14.51
CA VAL A 18 13.87 8.76 13.68
C VAL A 18 13.39 7.46 13.05
N PHE A 19 14.28 6.66 12.47
CA PHE A 19 13.94 5.38 11.87
C PHE A 19 13.27 4.43 12.87
N VAL A 20 13.82 4.31 14.08
CA VAL A 20 13.28 3.43 15.13
C VAL A 20 11.94 3.95 15.65
N VAL A 21 11.86 5.23 16.00
CA VAL A 21 10.64 5.85 16.54
C VAL A 21 9.52 5.83 15.51
N SER A 22 9.81 6.18 14.25
CA SER A 22 8.80 6.13 13.18
C SER A 22 8.30 4.71 12.94
N SER A 23 9.18 3.71 12.99
CA SER A 23 8.81 2.30 12.84
C SER A 23 7.92 1.85 14.00
N ALA A 24 8.26 2.23 15.23
CA ALA A 24 7.44 1.92 16.40
C ALA A 24 6.05 2.55 16.30
N ILE A 25 5.96 3.83 15.90
CA ILE A 25 4.68 4.51 15.68
C ILE A 25 3.87 3.81 14.59
N HIS A 26 4.49 3.49 13.46
CA HIS A 26 3.81 2.83 12.34
C HIS A 26 3.24 1.45 12.72
N MET A 27 4.02 0.65 13.46
CA MET A 27 3.64 -0.72 13.81
C MET A 27 2.69 -0.79 15.03
N ALA A 28 2.83 0.11 16.00
CA ALA A 28 2.06 0.07 17.24
C ALA A 28 0.78 0.92 17.19
N SER A 29 0.69 1.85 16.24
CA SER A 29 -0.49 2.70 16.13
C SER A 29 -1.72 1.93 15.66
N PRO A 30 -2.89 2.14 16.28
CA PRO A 30 -4.14 1.50 15.86
C PRO A 30 -4.81 2.17 14.65
N TRP A 31 -4.24 3.25 14.09
CA TRP A 31 -4.93 4.11 13.11
C TRP A 31 -5.50 3.38 11.90
N HIS A 32 -4.85 2.30 11.44
CA HIS A 32 -5.26 1.55 10.25
C HIS A 32 -5.76 0.13 10.55
N LYS A 33 -5.96 -0.21 11.83
CA LYS A 33 -6.28 -1.59 12.26
C LYS A 33 -7.59 -2.13 11.65
N SER A 34 -8.51 -1.24 11.30
CA SER A 34 -9.84 -1.58 10.81
C SER A 34 -10.08 -1.23 9.35
N ASP A 35 -9.07 -0.74 8.62
CA ASP A 35 -9.22 -0.25 7.24
C ASP A 35 -9.51 -1.38 6.26
N TYR A 36 -9.03 -2.59 6.56
CA TYR A 36 -9.19 -3.79 5.72
C TYR A 36 -9.83 -4.92 6.54
N PRO A 37 -11.15 -4.90 6.76
CA PRO A 37 -11.83 -5.98 7.48
C PRO A 37 -11.73 -7.30 6.71
N LYS A 38 -11.73 -8.40 7.45
CA LYS A 38 -11.77 -9.76 6.87
C LYS A 38 -13.04 -9.94 6.06
N VAL A 39 -12.91 -10.38 4.81
CA VAL A 39 -14.07 -10.66 3.96
C VAL A 39 -14.85 -11.88 4.50
N PRO A 40 -16.19 -11.86 4.52
CA PRO A 40 -16.99 -13.03 4.85
C PRO A 40 -16.66 -14.21 3.92
N ASN A 41 -16.60 -15.42 4.47
CA ASN A 41 -16.28 -16.66 3.74
C ASN A 41 -14.95 -16.59 2.95
N GLU A 42 -13.90 -16.01 3.56
CA GLU A 42 -12.59 -15.76 2.94
C GLU A 42 -12.04 -16.94 2.13
N ASP A 43 -12.06 -18.16 2.65
CA ASP A 43 -11.48 -19.32 1.94
C ASP A 43 -12.19 -19.56 0.60
N ARG A 44 -13.53 -19.48 0.59
CA ARG A 44 -14.32 -19.61 -0.64
C ARG A 44 -14.05 -18.46 -1.62
N VAL A 45 -13.89 -17.24 -1.11
CA VAL A 45 -13.52 -16.07 -1.94
C VAL A 45 -12.13 -16.26 -2.56
N ARG A 46 -11.15 -16.69 -1.76
CA ARG A 46 -9.77 -16.93 -2.20
C ARG A 46 -9.71 -18.04 -3.25
N ASP A 47 -10.42 -19.15 -3.04
CA ASP A 47 -10.43 -20.26 -4.00
C ASP A 47 -11.11 -19.87 -5.32
N ALA A 48 -12.23 -19.14 -5.26
CA ALA A 48 -12.91 -18.63 -6.45
C ALA A 48 -12.03 -17.66 -7.25
N LEU A 49 -11.36 -16.72 -6.58
CA LEU A 49 -10.49 -15.75 -7.24
C LEU A 49 -9.19 -16.37 -7.75
N ARG A 50 -8.62 -17.37 -7.06
CA ARG A 50 -7.39 -18.06 -7.48
C ARG A 50 -7.54 -18.71 -8.86
N ALA A 51 -8.69 -19.33 -9.13
CA ALA A 51 -8.98 -19.98 -10.40
C ALA A 51 -9.03 -19.01 -11.59
N LEU A 52 -9.31 -17.73 -11.34
CA LEU A 52 -9.39 -16.69 -12.38
C LEU A 52 -8.01 -16.15 -12.81
N ALA A 53 -6.95 -16.45 -12.05
CA ALA A 53 -5.56 -16.04 -12.34
C ALA A 53 -5.41 -14.54 -12.69
N ILE A 54 -6.13 -13.68 -11.97
CA ILE A 54 -6.10 -12.22 -12.19
C ILE A 54 -4.67 -11.71 -11.90
N PRO A 55 -3.99 -11.03 -12.85
CA PRO A 55 -2.65 -10.50 -12.63
C PRO A 55 -2.61 -9.42 -11.53
N PRO A 56 -1.44 -9.16 -10.92
CA PRO A 56 -1.28 -8.02 -10.04
C PRO A 56 -1.65 -6.69 -10.72
N GLY A 57 -2.40 -5.84 -10.01
CA GLY A 57 -2.90 -4.56 -10.53
C GLY A 57 -4.14 -4.06 -9.81
N ASP A 58 -4.63 -2.90 -10.24
CA ASP A 58 -5.83 -2.25 -9.70
C ASP A 58 -7.01 -2.37 -10.67
N TYR A 59 -8.12 -2.87 -10.17
CA TYR A 59 -9.31 -3.17 -10.96
C TYR A 59 -10.56 -2.53 -10.35
N MET A 60 -11.49 -2.14 -11.22
CA MET A 60 -12.86 -1.80 -10.85
C MET A 60 -13.78 -2.89 -11.42
N ILE A 61 -14.74 -3.36 -10.64
CA ILE A 61 -15.67 -4.41 -11.05
C ILE A 61 -17.10 -3.95 -10.73
N PRO A 62 -18.01 -3.85 -11.72
CA PRO A 62 -17.74 -3.84 -13.16
C PRO A 62 -17.06 -2.52 -13.60
N ARG A 63 -16.21 -2.58 -14.64
CA ARG A 63 -15.60 -1.40 -15.28
C ARG A 63 -16.21 -1.21 -16.69
N PRO A 64 -16.75 -0.02 -17.02
CA PRO A 64 -17.18 0.26 -18.39
C PRO A 64 -15.95 0.49 -19.27
N SER A 65 -15.99 0.00 -20.50
CA SER A 65 -14.92 0.13 -21.51
C SER A 65 -14.88 1.51 -22.17
N SER A 66 -15.98 2.27 -22.12
CA SER A 66 -16.08 3.61 -22.69
C SER A 66 -17.05 4.52 -21.91
N ARG A 67 -17.10 5.81 -22.29
CA ARG A 67 -18.07 6.77 -21.71
C ARG A 67 -19.50 6.46 -22.16
N GLU A 68 -19.65 5.89 -23.35
CA GLU A 68 -20.92 5.47 -23.93
C GLU A 68 -21.47 4.26 -23.17
N GLU A 69 -20.66 3.23 -22.92
CA GLU A 69 -21.09 2.05 -22.13
C GLU A 69 -21.51 2.45 -20.72
N MET A 70 -20.84 3.42 -20.09
CA MET A 70 -21.19 3.92 -18.76
C MET A 70 -22.63 4.45 -18.67
N ARG A 71 -23.19 4.96 -19.77
CA ARG A 71 -24.57 5.48 -19.85
C ARG A 71 -25.58 4.43 -20.28
N SER A 72 -25.12 3.22 -20.60
CA SER A 72 -25.98 2.15 -21.10
C SER A 72 -26.83 1.52 -19.99
N PRO A 73 -28.08 1.11 -20.28
CA PRO A 73 -28.90 0.37 -19.32
C PRO A 73 -28.27 -0.98 -18.94
N GLU A 74 -27.48 -1.61 -19.83
CA GLU A 74 -26.79 -2.86 -19.57
C GLU A 74 -25.71 -2.70 -18.50
N PHE A 75 -24.92 -1.63 -18.57
CA PHE A 75 -23.93 -1.35 -17.54
C PHE A 75 -24.59 -1.01 -16.20
N ALA A 76 -25.66 -0.21 -16.23
CA ALA A 76 -26.46 0.07 -15.03
C ALA A 76 -27.03 -1.22 -14.39
N ALA A 77 -27.44 -2.18 -15.21
CA ALA A 77 -27.90 -3.49 -14.73
C ALA A 77 -26.77 -4.30 -14.07
N LYS A 78 -25.55 -4.34 -14.65
CA LYS A 78 -24.38 -4.99 -14.02
C LYS A 78 -24.07 -4.39 -12.65
N VAL A 79 -24.07 -3.06 -12.54
CA VAL A 79 -23.84 -2.34 -11.27
C VAL A 79 -24.91 -2.70 -10.26
N LYS A 80 -26.19 -2.73 -10.67
CA LYS A 80 -27.31 -3.11 -9.80
C LYS A 80 -27.24 -4.56 -9.33
N GLN A 81 -26.77 -5.48 -10.19
CA GLN A 81 -26.60 -6.89 -9.85
C GLN A 81 -25.47 -7.10 -8.84
N GLY A 82 -24.40 -6.30 -8.94
CA GLY A 82 -23.23 -6.38 -8.07
C GLY A 82 -22.44 -7.70 -8.22
N PRO A 83 -21.40 -7.90 -7.37
CA PRO A 83 -20.84 -6.90 -6.45
C PRO A 83 -20.16 -5.74 -7.20
N VAL A 84 -20.17 -4.56 -6.59
CA VAL A 84 -19.43 -3.38 -7.06
C VAL A 84 -18.23 -3.17 -6.16
N MET A 85 -17.02 -3.28 -6.70
CA MET A 85 -15.80 -3.21 -5.89
C MET A 85 -14.59 -2.66 -6.65
N MET A 86 -13.73 -1.98 -5.91
CA MET A 86 -12.35 -1.75 -6.29
C MET A 86 -11.48 -2.85 -5.67
N MET A 87 -10.57 -3.41 -6.45
CA MET A 87 -9.73 -4.54 -6.06
C MET A 87 -8.29 -4.28 -6.47
N THR A 88 -7.39 -4.31 -5.49
CA THR A 88 -5.94 -4.36 -5.71
C THR A 88 -5.48 -5.80 -5.56
N VAL A 89 -4.92 -6.37 -6.63
CA VAL A 89 -4.29 -7.68 -6.62
C VAL A 89 -2.79 -7.51 -6.41
N MET A 90 -2.26 -8.08 -5.34
CA MET A 90 -0.83 -8.05 -5.03
C MET A 90 -0.14 -9.34 -5.53
N PRO A 91 1.18 -9.31 -5.79
CA PRO A 91 1.94 -10.52 -6.10
C PRO A 91 1.78 -11.59 -5.02
N ASN A 92 1.72 -12.86 -5.45
CA ASN A 92 1.74 -13.98 -4.51
C ASN A 92 3.10 -14.08 -3.81
N GLY A 93 3.09 -14.46 -2.54
CA GLY A 93 4.30 -14.75 -1.77
C GLY A 93 4.46 -13.85 -0.53
N PRO A 94 5.65 -13.88 0.09
CA PRO A 94 5.92 -13.09 1.28
C PRO A 94 5.97 -11.59 0.97
N MET A 95 5.40 -10.79 1.87
CA MET A 95 5.52 -9.33 1.82
C MET A 95 6.93 -8.90 2.26
N ALA A 96 7.79 -8.57 1.30
CA ALA A 96 9.15 -8.12 1.56
C ALA A 96 9.22 -6.60 1.74
N MET A 97 9.66 -6.13 2.92
CA MET A 97 9.79 -4.71 3.24
C MET A 97 11.23 -4.19 3.27
N GLY A 98 12.23 -5.07 3.19
CA GLY A 98 13.64 -4.72 3.43
C GLY A 98 14.14 -3.57 2.56
N ARG A 99 13.82 -3.57 1.26
CA ARG A 99 14.18 -2.47 0.36
C ARG A 99 13.57 -1.15 0.79
N SER A 100 12.29 -1.12 1.11
CA SER A 100 11.58 0.09 1.54
C SER A 100 12.14 0.64 2.85
N LEU A 101 12.48 -0.24 3.80
CA LEU A 101 13.11 0.16 5.07
C LEU A 101 14.51 0.74 4.85
N ILE A 102 15.33 0.15 3.97
CA ILE A 102 16.64 0.71 3.62
C ILE A 102 16.48 2.10 2.99
N LEU A 103 15.56 2.25 2.04
CA LEU A 103 15.30 3.54 1.39
C LEU A 103 14.79 4.58 2.40
N TRP A 104 13.93 4.18 3.34
CA TRP A 104 13.46 5.07 4.41
C TRP A 104 14.61 5.54 5.32
N PHE A 105 15.51 4.65 5.72
CA PHE A 105 16.68 5.02 6.51
C PHE A 105 17.60 5.98 5.75
N LEU A 106 17.90 5.68 4.48
CA LEU A 106 18.72 6.55 3.64
C LEU A 106 18.06 7.93 3.45
N TYR A 107 16.73 7.97 3.30
CA TYR A 107 15.99 9.21 3.22
C TYR A 107 16.12 10.04 4.50
N ALA A 108 16.04 9.42 5.68
CA ALA A 108 16.25 10.12 6.95
C ALA A 108 17.67 10.74 7.05
N VAL A 109 18.70 10.03 6.57
CA VAL A 109 20.07 10.54 6.48
C VAL A 109 20.16 11.74 5.54
N VAL A 110 19.54 11.64 4.35
CA VAL A 110 19.50 12.75 3.39
C VAL A 110 18.82 13.97 3.99
N VAL A 111 17.67 13.80 4.65
CA VAL A 111 16.97 14.91 5.32
C VAL A 111 17.87 15.56 6.37
N GLY A 112 18.54 14.78 7.22
CA GLY A 112 19.47 15.31 8.23
C GLY A 112 20.68 16.07 7.67
N CYS A 113 21.00 15.91 6.37
CA CYS A 113 22.02 16.72 5.72
C CYS A 113 21.52 18.12 5.29
N PHE A 114 20.20 18.32 5.15
CA PHE A 114 19.60 19.52 4.57
C PHE A 114 18.68 20.31 5.51
N ALA A 115 18.17 19.69 6.58
CA ALA A 115 17.24 20.26 7.56
C ALA A 115 17.74 20.03 8.99
#